data_AF-A0A081RRL1-F1
#
_entry.id   AF-A0A081RRL1-F1
#
_cell.length_a   1.000
_cell.length_b   1.000
_cell.length_c   1.000
_cell.angle_alpha   90.00
_cell.angle_beta   90.00
_cell.angle_gamma   90.00
#
_symmetry.space_group_name_H-M   'P 1'
#
loop_
_entity.id
_entity.type
_entity.pdbx_description
1 polymer ?
#
loop_
_entity_poly.entity_id
_entity_poly.type
_entity_poly.pdbx_seq_one_letter_code
_entity_poly.pdbx_strand_id
1 'polypeptide(L)'
;ENPQQAMAREFAEEAGIETRPEEWRLFTVLTRPDVYRVNFLYMCDDQVYSAKSIEKEIVNIYDTNTLPDNVIYNLRWLIPMAADEHLRFDKEIEITEMRG
;
A
#
# COMPACT_ATOMS: atom_id res chain seq x y z
N GLU A 1 8.02 -12.32 9.93
CA GLU A 1 6.57 -12.05 9.90
C GLU A 1 6.04 -12.28 8.50
N ASN A 2 4.73 -12.45 8.32
CA ASN A 2 4.09 -12.41 6.99
C ASN A 2 3.77 -10.94 6.60
N PRO A 3 3.47 -10.65 5.33
CA PRO A 3 3.23 -9.27 4.88
C PRO A 3 2.09 -8.55 5.62
N GLN A 4 1.04 -9.28 6.02
CA GLN A 4 -0.08 -8.73 6.78
C GLN A 4 0.31 -8.32 8.21
N GLN A 5 1.11 -9.16 8.88
CA GLN A 5 1.67 -8.89 10.20
C GLN A 5 2.60 -7.68 10.16
N ALA A 6 3.39 -7.56 9.09
CA ALA A 6 4.22 -6.39 8.83
C ALA A 6 3.37 -5.13 8.72
N MET A 7 2.38 -5.13 7.83
CA MET A 7 1.52 -3.97 7.61
C MET A 7 0.76 -3.53 8.86
N ALA A 8 0.20 -4.47 9.62
CA ALA A 8 -0.51 -4.14 10.85
C ALA A 8 0.42 -3.50 11.91
N ARG A 9 1.66 -4.00 12.03
CA ARG A 9 2.66 -3.44 12.95
C ARG A 9 3.12 -2.06 12.51
N GLU A 10 3.61 -1.93 11.27
CA GLU A 10 4.13 -0.67 10.72
C GLU A 10 3.05 0.42 10.71
N PHE A 11 1.81 0.09 10.34
CA PHE A 11 0.71 1.06 10.36
C PHE A 11 0.38 1.55 11.78
N ALA A 12 0.47 0.68 12.79
CA ALA A 12 0.31 1.09 14.18
C ALA A 12 1.47 1.97 14.66
N GLU A 13 2.71 1.60 14.32
CA GLU A 13 3.93 2.35 14.64
C GLU A 13 3.94 3.74 13.99
N GLU A 14 3.57 3.87 12.72
CA GLU A 14 3.61 5.13 11.98
C GLU A 14 2.35 5.99 12.13
N ALA A 15 1.17 5.38 12.07
CA ALA A 15 -0.13 6.08 12.00
C ALA A 15 -0.93 6.07 13.33
N GLY A 16 -0.50 5.29 14.32
CA GLY A 16 -1.11 5.22 15.65
C GLY A 16 -2.45 4.50 15.71
N ILE A 17 -2.76 3.68 14.69
CA ILE A 17 -4.00 2.91 14.60
C ILE A 17 -3.67 1.42 14.63
N GLU A 18 -4.22 0.72 15.62
CA GLU A 18 -4.13 -0.73 15.68
C GLU A 18 -5.11 -1.36 14.68
N THR A 19 -4.60 -2.27 13.86
CA THR A 19 -5.39 -3.02 12.87
C THR A 19 -5.10 -4.51 13.03
N ARG A 20 -5.96 -5.38 12.50
CA ARG A 20 -5.73 -6.82 12.56
C ARG A 20 -5.08 -7.30 11.26
N PRO A 21 -4.04 -8.17 11.32
CA PRO A 21 -3.39 -8.68 10.11
C PRO A 21 -4.37 -9.26 9.08
N GLU A 22 -5.43 -9.95 9.50
CA GLU A 22 -6.44 -10.54 8.62
C GLU A 22 -7.29 -9.52 7.83
N GLU A 23 -7.28 -8.24 8.22
CA GLU A 23 -7.98 -7.16 7.52
C GLU A 23 -7.19 -6.64 6.33
N TRP A 24 -5.86 -6.86 6.31
CA TRP A 24 -4.98 -6.45 5.23
C TRP A 24 -5.05 -7.42 4.06
N ARG A 25 -5.56 -6.93 2.93
CA ARG A 25 -5.73 -7.70 1.70
C ARG A 25 -4.53 -7.48 0.79
N LEU A 26 -3.77 -8.54 0.53
CA LEU A 26 -2.75 -8.55 -0.53
C LEU A 26 -3.45 -8.51 -1.89
N PHE A 27 -3.26 -7.43 -2.65
CA PHE A 27 -3.88 -7.31 -3.98
C PHE A 27 -2.90 -7.54 -5.11
N THR A 28 -1.62 -7.21 -4.94
CA THR A 28 -0.59 -7.51 -5.95
C THR A 28 0.79 -7.64 -5.33
N VAL A 29 1.68 -8.29 -6.07
CA VAL A 29 3.10 -8.34 -5.79
C VAL A 29 3.81 -7.78 -7.01
N LEU A 30 4.57 -6.71 -6.83
CA LEU A 30 5.47 -6.21 -7.88
C LEU A 30 6.84 -6.81 -7.67
N THR A 31 7.44 -7.30 -8.75
CA THR A 31 8.75 -7.91 -8.67
C THR A 31 9.63 -7.44 -9.82
N ARG A 32 10.91 -7.25 -9.52
CA ARG A 32 11.97 -7.19 -10.51
C ARG A 32 12.87 -8.38 -10.22
N PRO A 33 12.91 -9.39 -11.11
CA PRO A 33 13.70 -10.60 -10.89
C PRO A 33 15.12 -10.26 -10.42
N ASP A 34 15.54 -10.93 -9.36
CA ASP A 34 16.86 -10.80 -8.72
C ASP A 34 17.18 -9.43 -8.08
N VAL A 35 16.21 -8.51 -7.98
CA VAL A 35 16.45 -7.16 -7.44
C VAL A 35 15.53 -6.84 -6.27
N TYR A 36 14.21 -6.92 -6.46
CA TYR A 36 13.27 -6.64 -5.40
C TYR A 36 11.95 -7.40 -5.61
N ARG A 37 11.24 -7.60 -4.51
CA ARG A 37 9.88 -8.12 -4.48
C ARG A 37 9.11 -7.36 -3.41
N VAL A 38 8.03 -6.69 -3.81
CA VAL A 38 7.24 -5.81 -2.93
C VAL A 38 5.80 -6.29 -2.92
N ASN A 39 5.29 -6.57 -1.72
CA ASN A 39 3.90 -6.94 -1.50
C ASN A 39 3.09 -5.66 -1.29
N PHE A 40 2.02 -5.46 -2.06
CA PHE A 40 1.12 -4.32 -1.88
C PHE A 40 -0.20 -4.79 -1.28
N LEU A 41 -0.52 -4.24 -0.11
CA LEU A 41 -1.71 -4.57 0.65
C LEU A 41 -2.58 -3.33 0.79
N TYR A 42 -3.88 -3.55 0.97
CA TYR A 42 -4.83 -2.49 1.29
C TYR A 42 -5.82 -2.94 2.37
N MET A 43 -6.43 -1.96 3.03
CA MET A 43 -7.49 -2.12 4.00
C MET A 43 -8.38 -0.87 3.93
N CYS A 44 -9.68 -1.02 4.20
CA CYS A 44 -10.64 0.07 4.23
C CYS A 44 -11.35 0.08 5.58
N ASP A 45 -11.18 1.14 6.37
CA ASP A 45 -11.82 1.35 7.66
C ASP A 45 -11.87 2.87 7.97
N ASP A 46 -12.97 3.35 8.52
CA ASP A 46 -13.16 4.75 8.94
C ASP A 46 -12.19 5.18 10.05
N GLN A 47 -11.57 4.23 10.76
CA GLN A 47 -10.51 4.50 11.73
C GLN A 47 -9.34 5.27 11.11
N VAL A 48 -9.13 5.21 9.78
CA VAL A 48 -8.11 5.99 9.08
C VAL A 48 -8.21 7.51 9.37
N TYR A 49 -9.41 8.04 9.62
CA TYR A 49 -9.61 9.47 9.93
C TYR A 49 -9.05 9.87 11.31
N SER A 50 -8.65 8.90 12.14
CA SER A 50 -7.98 9.13 13.42
C SER A 50 -6.45 9.07 13.34
N ALA A 51 -5.89 8.86 12.14
CA ALA A 51 -4.46 8.69 11.92
C ALA A 51 -3.66 9.92 12.38
N LYS A 52 -2.48 9.66 12.95
CA LYS A 52 -1.55 10.68 13.42
C LYS A 52 -0.14 10.30 13.01
N SER A 53 0.74 11.28 12.82
CA SER A 53 2.17 10.99 12.64
C SER A 53 2.78 10.66 14.01
N ILE A 54 3.12 9.40 14.24
CA ILE A 54 3.67 8.92 15.52
C ILE A 54 5.21 8.91 15.49
N GLU A 55 5.80 8.35 14.43
CA GLU A 55 7.25 8.32 14.22
C GLU A 55 7.74 9.49 13.33
N LYS A 56 8.91 9.33 12.68
CA LYS A 56 9.53 10.39 11.86
C LYS A 56 8.77 10.62 10.54
N GLU A 57 8.02 9.62 10.09
CA GLU A 57 7.19 9.65 8.89
C GLU A 57 5.97 10.56 9.09
N ILE A 58 5.69 11.41 8.10
CA ILE A 58 4.51 12.30 8.14
C ILE A 58 3.33 11.59 7.46
N VAL A 59 2.32 11.28 8.25
CA VAL A 59 1.05 10.69 7.79
C VAL A 59 0.05 11.78 7.44
N ASN A 60 -0.45 11.74 6.21
CA ASN A 60 -1.48 12.65 5.70
C ASN A 60 -2.62 11.85 5.04
N ILE A 61 -3.83 12.40 5.08
CA ILE A 61 -5.02 11.80 4.45
C ILE A 61 -5.39 12.64 3.23
N TYR A 62 -5.61 11.97 2.10
CA TYR A 62 -5.97 12.60 0.83
C TYR A 62 -7.22 11.94 0.25
N ASP A 63 -8.05 12.74 -0.42
CA ASP A 63 -9.04 12.19 -1.37
C ASP A 63 -8.28 11.60 -2.56
N THR A 64 -8.66 10.40 -2.98
CA THR A 64 -8.00 9.67 -4.08
C THR A 64 -8.10 10.42 -5.41
N ASN A 65 -9.12 11.25 -5.59
CA ASN A 65 -9.29 12.10 -6.77
C ASN A 65 -8.45 13.39 -6.73
N THR A 66 -7.82 13.70 -5.59
CA THR A 66 -7.03 14.92 -5.39
C THR A 66 -5.62 14.64 -4.88
N LEU A 67 -4.99 13.56 -5.37
CA LEU A 67 -3.60 13.24 -5.02
C LEU A 67 -2.64 14.35 -5.48
N PRO A 68 -1.62 14.71 -4.68
CA PRO A 68 -0.61 15.69 -5.07
C PRO A 68 0.14 15.31 -6.37
N ASP A 69 0.58 16.30 -7.13
CA ASP A 69 1.33 16.06 -8.38
C ASP A 69 2.68 15.37 -8.13
N ASN A 70 3.29 15.60 -6.97
CA ASN A 70 4.59 15.09 -6.59
C ASN A 70 4.57 13.69 -5.91
N VAL A 71 3.46 12.94 -5.99
CA VAL A 71 3.44 11.55 -5.49
C VAL A 71 4.20 10.61 -6.43
N ILE A 72 4.68 9.48 -5.88
CA ILE A 72 5.30 8.41 -6.67
C ILE A 72 4.33 8.00 -7.78
N TYR A 73 4.79 8.02 -9.03
CA TYR A 73 3.93 7.86 -10.21
C TYR A 73 3.08 6.59 -10.17
N ASN A 74 3.60 5.51 -9.60
CA ASN A 74 2.87 4.25 -9.53
C ASN A 74 1.66 4.26 -8.59
N LEU A 75 1.57 5.18 -7.62
CA LEU A 75 0.39 5.30 -6.76
C LEU A 75 -0.88 5.59 -7.55
N ARG A 76 -0.76 6.29 -8.70
CA ARG A 76 -1.90 6.63 -9.57
C ARG A 76 -2.56 5.41 -10.20
N TRP A 77 -1.86 4.27 -10.29
CA TRP A 77 -2.45 3.02 -10.73
C TRP A 77 -2.55 1.97 -9.62
N LEU A 78 -1.68 2.00 -8.60
CA LEU A 78 -1.78 1.10 -7.44
C LEU A 78 -3.05 1.35 -6.61
N ILE A 79 -3.41 2.61 -6.37
CA ILE A 79 -4.62 2.96 -5.59
C ILE A 79 -5.89 2.47 -6.28
N PRO A 80 -6.16 2.79 -7.58
CA PRO A 80 -7.35 2.27 -8.23
C PRO A 80 -7.31 0.74 -8.39
N MET A 81 -6.13 0.14 -8.57
CA MET A 81 -6.01 -1.33 -8.58
C MET A 81 -6.39 -1.97 -7.24
N ALA A 82 -6.05 -1.34 -6.11
CA ALA A 82 -6.43 -1.81 -4.78
C ALA A 82 -7.94 -1.65 -4.52
N ALA A 83 -8.55 -0.59 -5.05
CA ALA A 83 -9.97 -0.29 -4.87
C ALA A 83 -10.91 -1.13 -5.76
N ASP A 84 -10.39 -1.77 -6.82
CA ASP A 84 -11.19 -2.60 -7.73
C ASP A 84 -11.38 -4.02 -7.16
N GLU A 85 -12.53 -4.28 -6.55
CA GLU A 85 -12.88 -5.60 -6.01
C GLU A 85 -13.05 -6.69 -7.08
N HIS A 86 -13.14 -6.32 -8.36
CA HIS A 86 -13.23 -7.25 -9.48
C HIS A 86 -11.86 -7.59 -10.09
N LEU A 87 -10.81 -6.93 -9.63
CA LEU A 87 -9.45 -7.15 -10.11
C LEU A 87 -8.72 -8.15 -9.21
N ARG A 88 -8.20 -9.21 -9.83
CA ARG A 88 -7.44 -10.25 -9.14
C ARG A 88 -6.19 -10.60 -9.93
N PHE A 89 -5.05 -10.55 -9.24
CA PHE A 89 -3.76 -10.96 -9.80
C PHE A 89 -3.38 -12.33 -9.27
N ASP A 90 -3.43 -13.34 -10.14
CA ASP A 90 -3.02 -14.71 -9.78
C ASP A 90 -1.51 -14.91 -9.87
N LYS A 91 -0.77 -13.95 -10.43
CA LYS A 91 0.69 -13.95 -10.57
C LYS A 91 1.27 -12.59 -10.19
N GLU A 92 2.53 -12.60 -9.79
CA GLU A 92 3.29 -11.37 -9.57
C GLU A 92 3.42 -10.59 -10.88
N ILE A 93 3.41 -9.26 -10.78
CA ILE A 93 3.62 -8.37 -11.91
C ILE A 93 5.13 -8.11 -12.01
N GLU A 94 5.75 -8.64 -13.06
CA GLU A 94 7.15 -8.40 -13.35
C GLU A 94 7.34 -7.04 -14.02
N ILE A 95 8.22 -6.21 -13.45
CA ILE A 95 8.57 -4.89 -13.99
C ILE A 95 9.99 -4.94 -14.55
N THR A 96 10.13 -4.44 -15.78
CA THR A 96 11.42 -4.19 -16.42
C THR A 96 11.57 -2.70 -16.67
N GLU A 97 12.63 -2.10 -16.15
CA GLU A 97 12.99 -0.72 -16.47
C GLU A 97 13.66 -0.66 -17.84
N MET A 98 13.06 0.04 -18.78
CA MET A 98 13.73 0.38 -20.03
C MET A 98 14.66 1.56 -19.73
N ARG A 99 15.98 1.34 -19.82
CA ARG A 99 16.94 2.44 -19.80
C ARG A 99 16.73 3.28 -21.05
N GLY A 100 16.25 4.51 -20.87
CA GLY A 100 16.29 5.57 -21.89
C GLY A 100 17.71 6.12 -22.04
#